data_AF-A0A0B2UTL5-F1
#
_entry.id   AF-A0A0B2UTL5-F1
#
_cell.length_a   1.000
_cell.length_b   1.000
_cell.length_c   1.000
_cell.angle_alpha   90.00
_cell.angle_beta   90.00
_cell.angle_gamma   90.00
#
_symmetry.space_group_name_H-M   'P 1'
#
loop_
_entity.id
_entity.type
_entity.pdbx_description
1 polymer ?
#
loop_
_entity_poly.entity_id
_entity_poly.type
_entity_poly.pdbx_seq_one_letter_code
_entity_poly.pdbx_strand_id
1 'polypeptide(L)' 'MDAISIGRYRKMATGLQGCTFCEIVHIKKHQHLKESENVVLVADIEPHAPHHYLVLSRRHINKPADLTPADIDLRK' A
#
# COMPACT_ATOMS: atom_id res chain seq x y z
N MET A 1 -36.14 -14.12 2.67
CA MET A 1 -35.21 -15.26 2.50
C MET A 1 -34.59 -15.06 1.12
N ASP A 2 -33.31 -14.77 0.90
CA ASP A 2 -32.12 -14.89 1.74
C ASP A 2 -31.04 -13.87 1.33
N ALA A 3 -30.16 -13.61 2.29
CA ALA A 3 -29.13 -12.59 2.33
C ALA A 3 -27.98 -12.82 1.34
N ILE A 4 -27.34 -11.74 0.89
CA ILE A 4 -25.89 -11.48 1.10
C ILE A 4 -25.64 -9.98 0.99
N SER A 5 -25.44 -9.40 2.17
CA SER A 5 -24.78 -8.16 2.56
C SER A 5 -23.98 -7.40 1.48
N ILE A 6 -24.52 -6.24 1.11
CA ILE A 6 -23.90 -4.91 1.22
C ILE A 6 -22.61 -4.91 2.09
N GLY A 7 -21.48 -5.30 1.52
CA GLY A 7 -20.23 -5.37 2.28
C GLY A 7 -19.06 -5.87 1.46
N ARG A 8 -18.53 -4.98 0.59
CA ARG A 8 -17.16 -4.93 0.03
C ARG A 8 -17.21 -4.26 -1.35
N TYR A 9 -17.51 -2.95 -1.36
CA TYR A 9 -16.90 -2.12 -2.40
C TYR A 9 -15.39 -2.22 -2.17
N ARG A 10 -14.69 -3.12 -2.88
CA ARG A 10 -13.23 -3.07 -2.98
C ARG A 10 -12.93 -1.72 -3.61
N LYS A 11 -12.63 -0.72 -2.77
CA LYS A 11 -12.04 0.55 -3.19
C LYS A 11 -10.86 0.16 -4.07
N MET A 12 -10.97 0.32 -5.38
CA MET A 12 -9.85 0.04 -6.28
C MET A 12 -8.70 0.90 -5.78
N ALA A 13 -7.65 0.27 -5.28
CA ALA A 13 -6.45 0.97 -4.90
C ALA A 13 -5.89 1.60 -6.19
N THR A 14 -6.03 2.92 -6.30
CA THR A 14 -5.61 3.67 -7.48
C THR A 14 -4.09 3.78 -7.47
N GLY A 15 -3.42 2.76 -8.01
CA GLY A 15 -2.02 2.85 -8.38
C GLY A 15 -1.85 3.86 -9.53
N LEU A 16 -0.74 4.58 -9.56
CA LEU A 16 -0.39 5.49 -10.64
C LEU A 16 0.46 4.74 -11.67
N GLN A 17 0.07 4.79 -12.95
CA GLN A 17 0.86 4.21 -14.03
C GLN A 17 2.24 4.90 -14.12
N GLY A 18 3.30 4.12 -14.31
CA GLY A 18 4.67 4.62 -14.34
C GLY A 18 5.30 4.89 -12.96
N CYS A 19 4.56 4.73 -11.86
CA CYS A 19 5.13 4.82 -10.51
C CYS A 19 5.77 3.48 -10.12
N THR A 20 7.08 3.47 -9.90
CA THR A 20 7.83 2.27 -9.47
C THR A 20 7.26 1.66 -8.19
N PHE A 21 6.86 2.47 -7.21
CA PHE A 21 6.27 1.96 -5.96
C PHE A 21 4.89 1.32 -6.19
N CYS A 22 4.06 1.88 -7.08
CA CYS A 22 2.79 1.26 -7.44
C CYS A 22 3.01 -0.07 -8.18
N GLU A 23 4.02 -0.16 -9.04
CA GLU A 23 4.39 -1.41 -9.69
C GLU A 23 4.81 -2.47 -8.66
N ILE A 24 5.60 -2.09 -7.65
CA ILE A 24 5.97 -2.98 -6.55
C ILE A 24 4.72 -3.49 -5.83
N VAL A 25 3.91 -2.57 -5.32
CA VAL A 25 2.71 -2.85 -4.52
C VAL A 25 1.68 -3.72 -5.25
N HIS A 26 1.47 -3.50 -6.55
CA HIS A 26 0.37 -4.12 -7.30
C HIS A 26 0.78 -5.27 -8.21
N ILE A 27 2.02 -5.28 -8.70
CA ILE A 27 2.48 -6.22 -9.74
C ILE A 27 3.62 -7.10 -9.21
N LYS A 28 4.67 -6.53 -8.59
CA LYS A 28 5.87 -7.27 -8.15
C LYS A 28 5.69 -7.90 -6.77
N LYS A 29 4.66 -8.73 -6.60
CA LYS A 29 4.31 -9.39 -5.32
C LYS A 29 5.44 -10.21 -4.71
N HIS A 30 6.38 -10.71 -5.50
CA HIS A 30 7.56 -11.46 -5.02
C HIS A 30 8.50 -10.61 -4.13
N GLN A 31 8.40 -9.27 -4.18
CA GLN A 31 9.20 -8.37 -3.34
C GLN A 31 8.55 -8.09 -1.98
N HIS A 32 7.33 -8.58 -1.76
CA HIS A 32 6.58 -8.34 -0.53
C HIS A 32 7.07 -9.25 0.58
N LEU A 33 7.62 -8.66 1.63
CA LEU A 33 8.03 -9.39 2.84
C LEU A 33 6.84 -9.68 3.75
N LYS A 34 5.90 -8.73 3.82
CA LYS A 34 4.66 -8.85 4.61
C LYS A 34 3.57 -7.95 4.02
N GLU A 35 2.32 -8.42 4.06
CA GLU A 35 1.16 -7.66 3.62
C GLU A 35 0.16 -7.47 4.75
N SER A 36 -0.41 -6.28 4.86
CA SER A 36 -1.58 -5.97 5.70
C SER A 36 -2.77 -5.61 4.79
N GLU A 37 -3.83 -4.96 5.30
CA GLU A 37 -4.94 -4.47 4.45
C GLU A 37 -4.53 -3.25 3.61
N ASN A 38 -3.87 -2.26 4.21
CA ASN A 38 -3.62 -0.96 3.59
C ASN A 38 -2.16 -0.72 3.18
N VAL A 39 -1.24 -1.58 3.60
CA VAL A 39 0.20 -1.42 3.37
C VAL A 39 0.87 -2.73 3.01
N VAL A 40 2.07 -2.62 2.44
CA VAL A 40 3.02 -3.70 2.21
C VAL A 40 4.40 -3.32 2.72
N LEU A 41 5.10 -4.28 3.31
CA LEU A 41 6.49 -4.16 3.72
C LEU A 41 7.40 -4.76 2.65
N VAL A 42 8.43 -4.01 2.24
CA VAL A 42 9.45 -4.46 1.28
C VAL A 42 10.85 -4.15 1.81
N ALA A 43 11.85 -4.89 1.34
CA ALA A 43 13.25 -4.52 1.57
C ALA A 43 13.62 -3.28 0.75
N ASP A 44 14.46 -2.40 1.31
CA ASP A 44 15.10 -1.37 0.49
C ASP A 44 16.13 -2.02 -0.44
N ILE A 45 16.20 -1.55 -1.69
CA ILE A 45 17.17 -2.01 -2.68
C ILE A 45 18.58 -1.46 -2.40
N GLU A 46 18.66 -0.30 -1.74
CA GLU A 46 19.90 0.34 -1.33
C GLU A 46 19.83 0.63 0.19
N PRO A 47 20.00 -0.39 1.03
CA PRO A 47 19.89 -0.23 2.48
C PRO A 47 21.07 0.57 3.06
N HIS A 48 20.78 1.61 3.85
CA HIS A 48 21.77 2.40 4.59
C HIS A 48 21.92 1.97 6.06
N ALA A 49 21.29 0.85 6.45
CA ALA A 49 21.36 0.24 7.77
C ALA A 49 21.11 -1.29 7.68
N PRO A 50 21.56 -2.11 8.67
CA PRO A 50 21.38 -3.57 8.66
C PRO A 50 19.91 -4.03 8.56
N HIS A 51 18.99 -3.20 9.03
CA HIS A 51 17.56 -3.42 8.97
C HIS A 51 16.91 -2.17 8.36
N HIS A 52 16.83 -2.13 7.03
CA HIS A 52 16.20 -1.03 6.30
C HIS A 52 15.07 -1.56 5.41
N TYR A 53 13.86 -1.14 5.70
CA TYR A 53 12.64 -1.61 5.04
C TYR A 53 11.74 -0.43 4.74
N LEU A 54 10.95 -0.56 3.68
CA LEU A 54 9.96 0.43 3.28
C LEU A 54 8.56 -0.11 3.54
N VAL A 55 7.72 0.73 4.15
CA VAL A 55 6.28 0.47 4.28
C VAL A 55 5.57 1.31 3.21
N LEU A 56 5.01 0.65 2.21
CA LEU A 56 4.34 1.28 1.09
C LEU A 56 2.83 1.17 1.23
N SER A 57 2.11 2.28 1.10
CA SER A 57 0.64 2.28 1.08
C SER A 57 0.11 1.67 -0.22
N ARG A 58 -1.01 0.94 -0.13
CA ARG A 58 -1.70 0.41 -1.31
C ARG A 58 -2.27 1.50 -2.20
N ARG A 59 -2.67 2.63 -1.61
CA ARG A 59 -3.12 3.81 -2.34
C ARG A 59 -1.92 4.66 -2.72
N HIS A 60 -1.88 5.19 -3.94
CA HIS A 60 -0.88 6.18 -4.33
C HIS A 60 -1.13 7.51 -3.58
N ILE A 61 -0.09 8.01 -2.92
CA ILE A 61 -0.03 9.30 -2.23
C ILE A 61 1.29 9.94 -2.66
N ASN A 62 1.22 11.06 -3.37
CA ASN A 62 2.40 11.64 -4.01
C ASN A 62 3.39 12.25 -2.99
N LYS A 63 2.86 12.92 -1.96
CA LYS A 63 3.67 13.52 -0.88
C LYS A 63 2.88 13.53 0.43
N PRO A 64 3.55 13.66 1.59
CA PRO A 64 2.88 13.70 2.90
C PRO A 64 1.80 14.79 3.02
N ALA A 65 1.98 15.93 2.34
CA ALA A 65 0.99 17.01 2.34
C ALA A 65 -0.33 16.65 1.64
N ASP A 66 -0.38 15.57 0.86
CA ASP A 66 -1.58 15.10 0.16
C ASP A 66 -2.35 14.05 0.98
N LEU A 67 -1.96 13.82 2.23
CA LEU A 67 -2.69 12.97 3.16
C LEU A 67 -4.05 13.61 3.53
N THR A 68 -5.06 12.76 3.67
CA THR A 68 -6.43 13.15 4.02
C THR A 68 -6.86 12.46 5.32
N PRO A 69 -7.98 12.87 5.94
CA PRO A 69 -8.54 12.13 7.08
C PRO A 69 -8.80 10.65 6.82
N ALA A 70 -9.01 10.25 5.56
CA ALA A 70 -9.18 8.84 5.18
C ALA A 70 -7.89 8.00 5.32
N ASP A 71 -6.74 8.63 5.50
CA ASP A 71 -5.43 7.97 5.62
C ASP A 71 -4.94 7.88 7.06
N ILE A 72 -5.78 8.25 8.04
CA ILE A 72 -5.41 8.31 9.46
C ILE A 72 -4.88 6.97 9.99
N ASP A 73 -5.37 5.86 9.43
CA ASP A 73 -4.95 4.51 9.81
C ASP A 73 -3.54 4.15 9.33
N LEU A 74 -2.92 4.93 8.44
CA LEU A 74 -1.52 4.76 8.05
C LEU A 74 -0.53 5.32 9.08
N ARG A 75 -1.01 6.09 10.08
CA ARG A 75 -0.17 6.70 11.14
C ARG A 75 -0.01 5.83 12.38
N LYS A 76 -0.64 4.66 12.42
CA LYS A 76 -0.75 3.81 13.63
C LYS A 76 0.46 2.90 13.80
#